data_AF-A0A9D9L681-F1
#
_entry.id   AF-A0A9D9L681-F1
#
_cell.length_a   1.000
_cell.length_b   1.000
_cell.length_c   1.000
_cell.angle_alpha   90.00
_cell.angle_beta   90.00
_cell.angle_gamma   90.00
#
_symmetry.space_group_name_H-M   'P 1'
#
loop_
_entity.id
_entity.type
_entity.pdbx_description
1 polymer ?
#
loop_
_entity_poly.entity_id
_entity_poly.type
_entity_poly.pdbx_seq_one_letter_code
_entity_poly.pdbx_strand_id
1 'polypeptide(L)'
;MFKPNELERFSLAFEPQMRALEARIMADVIRRLKINGEITRAADWQLHRAYELGLSKRSITKIIQQEMGLTYKQVKTMYRRVMQLGYSRDEKLYKYKGIAQIPFEDNEGLQQLISAVAQQTCETMQNITQSLGFAVRQPDGRIGWSPIAQYYQQTMDGAMLDIASGAFDYNTVLKRIVNELTNSGLRTIDYATGHKNRVNVAARRALMTGMSQLTAKVNEDNAEQLGTDHFEIEWHGGARPDHWWGGMVVTREELYSKCGLGAVTGLCGVNCYHDYYPFIPGISERSYTDEELAKMNRRENTPVEYGGKEYTKYEATQRQRRLETTMRAQRERIALLKEGGADEQDIINARARYRLTSAEYAKFSKAMDIPQQRERVYVDGLGNIGAGKYTPAQKIPKTVAEVKAKEPEILAQSRLTYDAKRGIINEKSNKPIIAITDSAIQNVQYVGIYGYTEEQSKAIQRQHKELLKIARDKNNNFEVALVLNNNLEAGNPLFGRDNDVEFGLLNGTNLTVLHNHPRGSGFSANDLKFFCQCDQVKTLTIVKNNGQVEYITKSESFDPKILSIEYARMHKKMIKRGTIDEYDKLINKLLITSKSGVIWNE
;
A
#
# COMPACT_ATOMS: atom_id res chain seq x y z
N MET A 1 18.97 20.57 0.08
CA MET A 1 18.52 20.21 -1.28
C MET A 1 17.91 18.81 -1.34
N PHE A 2 16.56 18.74 -1.35
CA PHE A 2 15.82 17.49 -1.56
C PHE A 2 15.87 17.15 -3.03
N LYS A 3 16.60 16.10 -3.40
CA LYS A 3 16.70 15.75 -4.82
C LYS A 3 15.30 15.47 -5.37
N PRO A 4 15.00 15.81 -6.64
CA PRO A 4 13.69 15.53 -7.24
C PRO A 4 13.25 14.06 -7.10
N ASN A 5 14.20 13.13 -7.06
CA ASN A 5 13.94 11.72 -6.82
C ASN A 5 13.44 11.43 -5.39
N GLU A 6 13.84 12.21 -4.39
CA GLU A 6 13.37 12.12 -3.00
C GLU A 6 11.93 12.65 -2.87
N LEU A 7 11.65 13.80 -3.48
CA LEU A 7 10.30 14.38 -3.58
C LEU A 7 9.35 13.45 -4.37
N GLU A 8 9.85 12.83 -5.44
CA GLU A 8 9.07 11.87 -6.19
C GLU A 8 8.79 10.59 -5.39
N ARG A 9 9.76 10.07 -4.63
CA ARG A 9 9.54 8.92 -3.74
C ARG A 9 8.44 9.17 -2.71
N PHE A 10 8.33 10.41 -2.20
CA PHE A 10 7.24 10.80 -1.31
C PHE A 10 5.87 10.62 -2.00
N SER A 11 5.77 11.06 -3.26
CA SER A 11 4.54 10.90 -4.04
C SER A 11 4.21 9.44 -4.39
N LEU A 12 5.22 8.60 -4.58
CA LEU A 12 5.06 7.17 -4.88
C LEU A 12 4.51 6.37 -3.70
N ALA A 13 4.58 6.88 -2.46
CA ALA A 13 4.06 6.20 -1.28
C ALA A 13 2.53 6.01 -1.30
N PHE A 14 1.79 6.90 -1.98
CA PHE A 14 0.31 6.86 -2.05
C PHE A 14 -0.24 6.36 -3.37
N GLU A 15 0.60 6.34 -4.40
CA GLU A 15 0.19 5.88 -5.71
C GLU A 15 -0.37 4.44 -5.71
N PRO A 16 0.17 3.46 -4.95
CA PRO A 16 -0.41 2.13 -4.85
C PRO A 16 -1.85 2.13 -4.33
N GLN A 17 -2.16 2.90 -3.28
CA GLN A 17 -3.48 2.93 -2.66
C GLN A 17 -4.53 3.54 -3.59
N MET A 18 -4.19 4.65 -4.26
CA MET A 18 -5.09 5.30 -5.21
C MET A 18 -5.35 4.42 -6.44
N ARG A 19 -4.33 3.66 -6.88
CA ARG A 19 -4.50 2.69 -7.95
C ARG A 19 -5.31 1.47 -7.51
N ALA A 20 -5.14 1.01 -6.28
CA ALA A 20 -5.97 -0.05 -5.71
C ALA A 20 -7.44 0.38 -5.64
N LEU A 21 -7.72 1.62 -5.24
CA LEU A 21 -9.05 2.21 -5.27
C LEU A 21 -9.66 2.18 -6.67
N GLU A 22 -8.95 2.74 -7.67
CA GLU A 22 -9.36 2.77 -9.08
C GLU A 22 -9.64 1.34 -9.58
N ALA A 23 -8.67 0.43 -9.44
CA ALA A 23 -8.77 -0.95 -9.91
C ALA A 23 -9.92 -1.72 -9.24
N ARG A 24 -10.14 -1.57 -7.92
CA ARG A 24 -11.21 -2.27 -7.20
C ARG A 24 -12.60 -1.79 -7.61
N ILE A 25 -12.78 -0.48 -7.81
CA ILE A 25 -14.06 0.07 -8.28
C ILE A 25 -14.34 -0.40 -9.71
N MET A 26 -13.36 -0.33 -10.60
CA MET A 26 -13.50 -0.80 -11.98
C MET A 26 -13.77 -2.30 -12.06
N ALA A 27 -13.07 -3.11 -11.26
CA ALA A 27 -13.31 -4.55 -11.17
C ALA A 27 -14.70 -4.88 -10.59
N ASP A 28 -15.23 -4.07 -9.67
CA ASP A 28 -16.61 -4.22 -9.18
C ASP A 28 -17.64 -3.99 -10.29
N VAL A 29 -17.45 -2.96 -11.13
CA VAL A 29 -18.28 -2.73 -12.32
C VAL A 29 -18.24 -3.96 -13.25
N ILE A 30 -17.05 -4.50 -13.53
CA ILE A 30 -16.90 -5.67 -14.41
C ILE A 30 -17.48 -6.95 -13.82
N ARG A 31 -17.28 -7.23 -12.53
CA ARG A 31 -17.86 -8.40 -11.86
C ARG A 31 -19.38 -8.40 -11.94
N ARG A 32 -20.00 -7.24 -11.73
CA ARG A 32 -21.45 -7.08 -11.77
C ARG A 32 -21.99 -7.19 -13.20
N LEU A 33 -21.27 -6.66 -14.19
CA LEU A 33 -21.59 -6.89 -15.59
C LEU A 33 -21.65 -8.38 -15.91
N LYS A 34 -20.65 -9.14 -15.46
CA LYS A 34 -20.58 -10.58 -15.66
C LYS A 34 -21.76 -11.33 -15.03
N ILE A 35 -22.03 -11.07 -13.74
CA ILE A 35 -23.16 -11.68 -13.01
C ILE A 35 -24.48 -11.41 -13.74
N ASN A 36 -24.69 -10.17 -14.19
CA ASN A 36 -25.93 -9.80 -14.85
C ASN A 36 -26.03 -10.34 -16.28
N GLY A 37 -24.90 -10.53 -16.98
CA GLY A 37 -24.88 -11.11 -18.33
C GLY A 37 -25.36 -12.57 -18.37
N GLU A 38 -25.39 -13.25 -17.22
CA GLU A 38 -25.91 -14.61 -17.06
C GLU A 38 -27.43 -14.63 -16.76
N ILE A 39 -28.07 -13.47 -16.52
CA ILE A 39 -29.51 -13.36 -16.21
C ILE A 39 -30.29 -13.16 -17.51
N THR A 40 -30.98 -14.20 -17.97
CA THR A 40 -31.65 -14.24 -19.29
C THR A 40 -33.09 -13.70 -19.30
N ARG A 41 -33.69 -13.37 -18.14
CA ARG A 41 -35.10 -12.89 -18.05
C ARG A 41 -35.18 -11.44 -17.54
N ALA A 42 -35.83 -10.57 -18.31
CA ALA A 42 -35.93 -9.13 -18.03
C ALA A 42 -36.63 -8.75 -16.71
N ALA A 43 -37.54 -9.60 -16.20
CA ALA A 43 -38.26 -9.36 -14.94
C ALA A 43 -37.37 -9.63 -13.71
N ASP A 44 -36.59 -10.70 -13.73
CA ASP A 44 -35.61 -11.02 -12.68
C ASP A 44 -34.51 -9.94 -12.60
N TRP A 45 -34.19 -9.35 -13.76
CA TRP A 45 -33.24 -8.24 -13.86
C TRP A 45 -33.70 -6.97 -13.13
N GLN A 46 -34.96 -6.52 -13.29
CA GLN A 46 -35.41 -5.27 -12.65
C GLN A 46 -35.36 -5.35 -11.12
N LEU A 47 -35.68 -6.51 -10.56
CA LEU A 47 -35.63 -6.77 -9.12
C LEU A 47 -34.18 -6.87 -8.62
N HIS A 48 -33.32 -7.58 -9.37
CA HIS A 48 -31.89 -7.68 -9.09
C HIS A 48 -31.18 -6.32 -9.19
N ARG A 49 -31.60 -5.45 -10.12
CA ARG A 49 -31.03 -4.12 -10.36
C ARG A 49 -31.06 -3.22 -9.14
N ALA A 50 -32.21 -3.09 -8.48
CA ALA A 50 -32.35 -2.23 -7.31
C ALA A 50 -31.52 -2.73 -6.12
N TYR A 51 -31.49 -4.05 -5.93
CA TYR A 51 -30.69 -4.72 -4.91
C TYR A 51 -29.18 -4.52 -5.16
N GLU A 52 -28.72 -4.75 -6.39
CA GLU A 52 -27.33 -4.58 -6.80
C GLU A 52 -26.88 -3.12 -6.75
N LEU A 53 -27.74 -2.15 -7.10
CA LEU A 53 -27.44 -0.72 -6.95
C LEU A 53 -27.21 -0.34 -5.48
N GLY A 54 -28.03 -0.86 -4.57
CA GLY A 54 -27.87 -0.67 -3.12
C GLY A 54 -26.58 -1.31 -2.58
N LEU A 55 -26.27 -2.53 -3.03
CA LEU A 55 -25.01 -3.22 -2.69
C LEU A 55 -23.79 -2.51 -3.26
N SER A 56 -23.88 -2.00 -4.49
CA SER A 56 -22.80 -1.24 -5.16
C SER A 56 -22.48 0.04 -4.37
N LYS A 57 -23.49 0.82 -3.97
CA LYS A 57 -23.26 2.03 -3.16
C LYS A 57 -22.55 1.72 -1.84
N ARG A 58 -22.96 0.66 -1.13
CA ARG A 58 -22.29 0.21 0.12
C ARG A 58 -20.88 -0.30 -0.12
N SER A 59 -20.68 -1.10 -1.17
CA SER A 59 -19.39 -1.71 -1.51
C SER A 59 -18.38 -0.64 -1.93
N ILE A 60 -18.79 0.31 -2.77
CA ILE A 60 -17.95 1.41 -3.25
C ILE A 60 -17.60 2.37 -2.11
N THR A 61 -18.57 2.68 -1.24
CA THR A 61 -18.29 3.46 -0.02
C THR A 61 -17.25 2.77 0.86
N LYS A 62 -17.36 1.44 1.03
CA LYS A 62 -16.38 0.65 1.79
C LYS A 62 -15.01 0.63 1.13
N ILE A 63 -14.93 0.47 -0.20
CA ILE A 63 -13.65 0.51 -0.94
C ILE A 63 -13.00 1.89 -0.78
N ILE A 64 -13.77 2.97 -0.95
CA ILE A 64 -13.29 4.34 -0.74
C ILE A 64 -12.75 4.51 0.68
N GLN A 65 -13.53 4.13 1.71
CA GLN A 65 -13.10 4.23 3.11
C GLN A 65 -11.84 3.39 3.40
N GLN A 66 -11.72 2.20 2.83
CA GLN A 66 -10.58 1.30 3.04
C GLN A 66 -9.29 1.81 2.39
N GLU A 67 -9.38 2.37 1.17
CA GLU A 67 -8.19 2.74 0.38
C GLU A 67 -7.81 4.23 0.53
N MET A 68 -8.75 5.11 0.89
CA MET A 68 -8.50 6.54 1.15
C MET A 68 -8.30 6.88 2.63
N GLY A 69 -8.36 5.88 3.52
CA GLY A 69 -8.29 6.03 4.98
C GLY A 69 -6.91 6.44 5.51
N LEU A 70 -6.30 7.47 4.93
CA LEU A 70 -5.10 8.09 5.47
C LEU A 70 -5.44 8.76 6.77
N THR A 71 -4.87 8.20 7.83
CA THR A 71 -4.97 8.84 9.13
C THR A 71 -4.17 10.13 9.11
N TYR A 72 -4.69 11.16 9.77
CA TYR A 72 -3.93 12.36 10.11
C TYR A 72 -2.52 12.03 10.62
N LYS A 73 -2.40 10.98 11.45
CA LYS A 73 -1.12 10.49 11.96
C LYS A 73 -0.14 10.08 10.87
N GLN A 74 -0.58 9.39 9.81
CA GLN A 74 0.29 9.00 8.70
C GLN A 74 0.77 10.22 7.92
N VAL A 75 -0.14 11.13 7.53
CA VAL A 75 0.20 12.36 6.81
C VAL A 75 1.16 13.23 7.62
N LYS A 76 0.86 13.45 8.91
CA LYS A 76 1.72 14.19 9.82
C LYS A 76 3.10 13.55 9.98
N THR A 77 3.18 12.24 10.17
CA THR A 77 4.46 11.53 10.36
C THR A 77 5.36 11.69 9.15
N MET A 78 4.78 11.59 7.95
CA MET A 78 5.50 11.76 6.70
C MET A 78 6.02 13.17 6.51
N TYR A 79 5.16 14.19 6.68
CA TYR A 79 5.60 15.58 6.62
C TYR A 79 6.69 15.84 7.65
N ARG A 80 6.49 15.44 8.91
CA ARG A 80 7.49 15.58 9.97
C ARG A 80 8.84 14.99 9.59
N ARG A 81 8.86 13.79 9.00
CA ARG A 81 10.10 13.12 8.62
C ARG A 81 10.84 13.81 7.48
N VAL A 82 10.12 14.24 6.44
CA VAL A 82 10.75 14.98 5.34
C VAL A 82 11.25 16.32 5.87
N MET A 83 10.42 17.04 6.61
CA MET A 83 10.80 18.33 7.21
C MET A 83 12.01 18.22 8.13
N GLN A 84 12.10 17.17 8.96
CA GLN A 84 13.27 16.94 9.81
C GLN A 84 14.57 16.81 9.00
N LEU A 85 14.54 16.08 7.89
CA LEU A 85 15.70 15.94 6.99
C LEU A 85 16.10 17.26 6.34
N GLY A 86 15.12 18.10 5.98
CA GLY A 86 15.36 19.44 5.46
C GLY A 86 15.97 20.35 6.51
N TYR A 87 15.38 20.36 7.71
CA TYR A 87 15.74 21.22 8.82
C TYR A 87 17.17 20.98 9.34
N SER A 88 17.62 19.72 9.41
CA SER A 88 19.00 19.40 9.81
C SER A 88 20.07 19.84 8.83
N ARG A 89 19.73 20.14 7.56
CA ARG A 89 20.73 20.55 6.56
C ARG A 89 21.25 21.97 6.81
N ASP A 90 20.44 22.83 7.40
CA ASP A 90 20.79 24.23 7.64
C ASP A 90 21.65 24.43 8.89
N GLU A 91 21.84 23.38 9.72
CA GLU A 91 22.63 23.42 10.96
C GLU A 91 24.04 24.00 10.77
N LYS A 92 24.66 23.77 9.61
CA LYS A 92 25.98 24.33 9.28
C LYS A 92 25.96 25.87 9.17
N LEU A 93 24.91 26.44 8.59
CA LEU A 93 24.76 27.89 8.44
C LEU A 93 24.54 28.56 9.79
N TYR A 94 23.73 27.93 10.65
CA TYR A 94 23.50 28.37 12.03
C TYR A 94 24.80 28.35 12.87
N LYS A 95 25.55 27.24 12.83
CA LYS A 95 26.86 27.12 13.49
C LYS A 95 27.84 28.21 13.05
N TYR A 96 27.90 28.48 11.74
CA TYR A 96 28.78 29.51 11.20
C TYR A 96 28.41 30.92 11.71
N LYS A 97 27.13 31.26 11.73
CA LYS A 97 26.64 32.56 12.22
C LYS A 97 26.70 32.69 13.75
N GLY A 98 27.05 31.64 14.47
CA GLY A 98 27.05 31.62 15.93
C GLY A 98 25.65 31.67 16.52
N ILE A 99 24.61 31.31 15.75
CA ILE A 99 23.22 31.30 16.19
C ILE A 99 22.86 29.86 16.53
N ALA A 100 22.31 29.63 17.73
CA ALA A 100 21.81 28.32 18.10
C ALA A 100 20.53 28.02 17.30
N GLN A 101 20.57 26.99 16.46
CA GLN A 101 19.37 26.49 15.79
C GLN A 101 18.47 25.84 16.83
N ILE A 102 17.18 26.22 16.86
CA ILE A 102 16.18 25.56 17.71
C ILE A 102 16.10 24.09 17.28
N PRO A 103 16.21 23.11 18.19
CA PRO A 103 16.04 21.71 17.82
C PRO A 103 14.70 21.47 17.12
N PHE A 104 14.67 20.61 16.10
CA PHE A 104 13.46 20.39 15.28
C PHE A 104 12.21 20.05 16.10
N GLU A 105 12.36 19.23 17.14
CA GLU A 105 11.25 18.82 18.01
C GLU A 105 10.76 19.94 18.92
N ASP A 106 11.63 20.91 19.23
CA ASP A 106 11.35 22.04 20.14
C ASP A 106 10.83 23.27 19.38
N ASN A 107 10.86 23.25 18.05
CA ASN A 107 10.30 24.31 17.21
C ASN A 107 8.77 24.22 17.16
N GLU A 108 8.10 24.75 18.19
CA GLU A 108 6.64 24.66 18.34
C GLU A 108 5.89 25.23 17.13
N GLY A 109 6.34 26.35 16.56
CA GLY A 109 5.73 26.96 15.37
C GLY A 109 5.76 26.03 14.16
N LEU A 110 6.91 25.39 13.91
CA LEU A 110 7.04 24.40 12.84
C LEU A 110 6.19 23.15 13.10
N GLN A 111 6.15 22.64 14.34
CA GLN A 111 5.31 21.49 14.69
C GLN A 111 3.80 21.79 14.53
N GLN A 112 3.38 23.02 14.86
CA GLN A 112 2.01 23.49 14.62
C GLN A 112 1.71 23.60 13.12
N LEU A 113 2.64 24.16 12.33
CA LEU A 113 2.47 24.26 10.87
C LEU A 113 2.37 22.87 10.21
N ILE A 114 3.27 21.94 10.56
CA ILE A 114 3.20 20.54 10.09
C ILE A 114 1.84 19.93 10.43
N SER A 115 1.32 20.21 11.62
CA SER A 115 0.01 19.73 12.07
C SER A 115 -1.13 20.33 11.24
N ALA A 116 -1.10 21.63 10.99
CA ALA A 116 -2.12 22.33 10.20
C ALA A 116 -2.14 21.88 8.74
N VAL A 117 -0.97 21.80 8.09
CA VAL A 117 -0.86 21.33 6.69
C VAL A 117 -1.27 19.86 6.56
N ALA A 118 -0.91 19.01 7.53
CA ALA A 118 -1.38 17.62 7.56
C ALA A 118 -2.90 17.53 7.63
N GLN A 119 -3.55 18.37 8.44
CA GLN A 119 -5.00 18.42 8.54
C GLN A 119 -5.63 18.90 7.23
N GLN A 120 -5.14 19.99 6.65
CA GLN A 120 -5.61 20.51 5.37
C GLN A 120 -5.49 19.47 4.24
N THR A 121 -4.39 18.73 4.21
CA THR A 121 -4.20 17.65 3.24
C THR A 121 -5.19 16.52 3.44
N CYS A 122 -5.47 16.13 4.69
CA CYS A 122 -6.51 15.14 5.00
C CYS A 122 -7.92 15.60 4.55
N GLU A 123 -8.28 16.86 4.81
CA GLU A 123 -9.55 17.44 4.35
C GLU A 123 -9.64 17.45 2.82
N THR A 124 -8.53 17.81 2.15
CA THR A 124 -8.45 17.76 0.68
C THR A 124 -8.64 16.33 0.16
N MET A 125 -8.04 15.32 0.81
CA MET A 125 -8.27 13.92 0.45
C MET A 125 -9.73 13.52 0.61
N GLN A 126 -10.38 13.94 1.70
CA GLN A 126 -11.81 13.67 1.91
C GLN A 126 -12.66 14.30 0.80
N ASN A 127 -12.37 15.55 0.42
CA ASN A 127 -13.07 16.21 -0.68
C ASN A 127 -12.89 15.46 -2.02
N ILE A 128 -11.67 14.98 -2.32
CA ILE A 128 -11.41 14.16 -3.50
C ILE A 128 -12.30 12.90 -3.52
N THR A 129 -12.57 12.29 -2.36
CA THR A 129 -13.46 11.10 -2.30
C THR A 129 -14.92 11.40 -2.62
N GLN A 130 -15.38 12.63 -2.35
CA GLN A 130 -16.76 13.02 -2.56
C GLN A 130 -17.06 13.36 -4.03
N SER A 131 -16.04 13.71 -4.81
CA SER A 131 -16.13 14.11 -6.22
C SER A 131 -15.72 13.00 -7.21
N LEU A 132 -15.70 11.74 -6.77
CA LEU A 132 -15.28 10.61 -7.60
C LEU A 132 -16.31 10.24 -8.69
N GLY A 133 -15.81 9.97 -9.89
CA GLY A 133 -16.62 9.56 -11.04
C GLY A 133 -15.77 9.11 -12.23
N PHE A 134 -16.43 8.89 -13.37
CA PHE A 134 -15.80 8.52 -14.64
C PHE A 134 -15.98 9.63 -15.68
N ALA A 135 -15.05 9.71 -16.63
CA ALA A 135 -15.13 10.54 -17.81
C ALA A 135 -15.72 9.71 -18.95
N VAL A 136 -16.95 10.00 -19.35
CA VAL A 136 -17.77 9.16 -20.23
C VAL A 136 -18.12 9.94 -21.49
N ARG A 137 -18.13 9.30 -22.65
CA ARG A 137 -18.61 9.93 -23.88
C ARG A 137 -20.14 9.97 -23.86
N GLN A 138 -20.72 11.16 -23.93
CA GLN A 138 -22.16 11.37 -23.97
C GLN A 138 -22.72 11.18 -25.38
N PRO A 139 -24.06 11.06 -25.55
CA PRO A 139 -24.69 10.90 -26.86
C PRO A 139 -24.39 12.03 -27.85
N ASP A 140 -24.09 13.23 -27.35
CA ASP A 140 -23.67 14.40 -28.14
C ASP A 140 -22.21 14.35 -28.62
N GLY A 141 -21.48 13.26 -28.30
CA GLY A 141 -20.07 13.05 -28.63
C GLY A 141 -19.08 13.70 -27.66
N ARG A 142 -19.52 14.51 -26.70
CA ARG A 142 -18.65 15.21 -25.75
C ARG A 142 -18.29 14.32 -24.56
N ILE A 143 -17.16 14.61 -23.90
CA ILE A 143 -16.73 13.88 -22.70
C ILE A 143 -17.33 14.53 -21.44
N GLY A 144 -18.36 13.90 -20.89
CA GLY A 144 -19.02 14.26 -19.64
C GLY A 144 -18.33 13.68 -18.40
N TRP A 145 -18.68 14.19 -17.21
CA TRP A 145 -18.37 13.52 -15.94
C TRP A 145 -19.61 12.78 -15.46
N SER A 146 -19.44 11.56 -14.96
CA SER A 146 -20.53 10.76 -14.40
C SER A 146 -20.11 10.25 -13.01
N PRO A 147 -20.87 10.57 -11.94
CA PRO A 147 -20.65 9.99 -10.61
C PRO A 147 -20.64 8.46 -10.69
N ILE A 148 -19.87 7.79 -9.83
CA ILE A 148 -19.69 6.33 -9.89
C ILE A 148 -21.03 5.57 -9.91
N ALA A 149 -21.98 5.95 -9.05
CA ALA A 149 -23.29 5.30 -8.98
C ALA A 149 -24.12 5.49 -10.26
N GLN A 150 -24.08 6.69 -10.84
CA GLN A 150 -24.78 7.00 -12.08
C GLN A 150 -24.15 6.26 -13.26
N TYR A 151 -22.81 6.26 -13.34
CA TYR A 151 -22.07 5.51 -14.34
C TYR A 151 -22.46 4.03 -14.30
N TYR A 152 -22.39 3.44 -13.11
CA TYR A 152 -22.77 2.05 -12.90
C TYR A 152 -24.18 1.76 -13.42
N GLN A 153 -25.17 2.57 -13.03
CA GLN A 153 -26.55 2.38 -13.46
C GLN A 153 -26.68 2.44 -14.99
N GLN A 154 -26.12 3.47 -15.61
CA GLN A 154 -26.19 3.67 -17.07
C GLN A 154 -25.47 2.57 -17.84
N THR A 155 -24.30 2.15 -17.37
CA THR A 155 -23.52 1.08 -17.99
C THR A 155 -24.26 -0.26 -17.93
N MET A 156 -24.88 -0.59 -16.78
CA MET A 156 -25.64 -1.84 -16.64
C MET A 156 -26.92 -1.82 -17.48
N ASP A 157 -27.67 -0.71 -17.46
CA ASP A 157 -28.90 -0.57 -18.24
C ASP A 157 -28.63 -0.70 -19.75
N GLY A 158 -27.59 -0.03 -20.24
CA GLY A 158 -27.20 -0.11 -21.66
C GLY A 158 -26.65 -1.48 -22.05
N ALA A 159 -25.79 -2.08 -21.23
CA ALA A 159 -25.25 -3.41 -21.50
C ALA A 159 -26.34 -4.48 -21.61
N MET A 160 -27.36 -4.40 -20.75
CA MET A 160 -28.45 -5.36 -20.74
C MET A 160 -29.36 -5.20 -21.94
N LEU A 161 -29.70 -3.96 -22.31
CA LEU A 161 -30.46 -3.71 -23.54
C LEU A 161 -29.74 -4.28 -24.77
N ASP A 162 -28.42 -4.05 -24.87
CA ASP A 162 -27.60 -4.51 -25.98
C ASP A 162 -27.54 -6.04 -26.08
N ILE A 163 -27.40 -6.74 -24.94
CA ILE A 163 -27.32 -8.21 -24.88
C ILE A 163 -28.71 -8.84 -25.08
N ALA A 164 -29.73 -8.35 -24.37
CA ALA A 164 -31.07 -8.94 -24.39
C ALA A 164 -31.80 -8.72 -25.73
N SER A 165 -31.51 -7.61 -26.43
CA SER A 165 -32.02 -7.38 -27.79
C SER A 165 -31.29 -8.22 -28.85
N GLY A 166 -30.16 -8.85 -28.51
CA GLY A 166 -29.29 -9.55 -29.45
C GLY A 166 -28.50 -8.61 -30.37
N ALA A 167 -28.52 -7.30 -30.13
CA ALA A 167 -27.77 -6.32 -30.93
C ALA A 167 -26.25 -6.51 -30.82
N PHE A 168 -25.76 -6.92 -29.63
CA PHE A 168 -24.36 -7.22 -29.39
C PHE A 168 -24.18 -8.44 -28.49
N ASP A 169 -23.12 -9.21 -28.73
CA ASP A 169 -22.70 -10.28 -27.83
C ASP A 169 -22.02 -9.73 -26.55
N TYR A 170 -21.99 -10.56 -25.51
CA TYR A 170 -21.41 -10.21 -24.21
C TYR A 170 -19.94 -9.75 -24.32
N ASN A 171 -19.10 -10.43 -25.12
CA ASN A 171 -17.69 -10.09 -25.24
C ASN A 171 -17.48 -8.74 -25.92
N THR A 172 -18.31 -8.40 -26.90
CA THR A 172 -18.32 -7.06 -27.53
C THR A 172 -18.67 -5.97 -26.52
N VAL A 173 -19.72 -6.18 -25.71
CA VAL A 173 -20.13 -5.24 -24.65
C VAL A 173 -19.05 -5.11 -23.57
N LEU A 174 -18.49 -6.22 -23.10
CA LEU A 174 -17.40 -6.25 -22.12
C LEU A 174 -16.18 -5.47 -22.63
N LYS A 175 -15.74 -5.72 -23.87
CA LYS A 175 -14.58 -5.01 -24.47
C LYS A 175 -14.81 -3.50 -24.55
N ARG A 176 -16.02 -3.07 -24.88
CA ARG A 176 -16.42 -1.66 -24.95
C ARG A 176 -16.33 -1.01 -23.56
N ILE A 177 -16.93 -1.63 -22.54
CA ILE A 177 -16.90 -1.12 -21.16
C ILE A 177 -15.49 -1.09 -20.60
N VAL A 178 -14.69 -2.15 -20.80
CA VAL A 178 -13.28 -2.15 -20.35
C VAL A 178 -12.47 -1.06 -21.05
N ASN A 179 -12.70 -0.81 -22.34
CA ASN A 179 -12.06 0.30 -23.06
C ASN A 179 -12.43 1.65 -22.45
N GLU A 180 -13.70 1.88 -22.17
CA GLU A 180 -14.19 3.12 -21.58
C GLU A 180 -13.61 3.34 -20.18
N LEU A 181 -13.71 2.32 -19.32
CA LEU A 181 -13.15 2.32 -17.97
C LEU A 181 -11.65 2.64 -18.01
N THR A 182 -10.84 1.95 -18.82
CA THR A 182 -9.38 2.14 -18.85
C THR A 182 -8.94 3.48 -19.45
N ASN A 183 -9.67 4.00 -20.44
CA ASN A 183 -9.43 5.33 -21.00
C ASN A 183 -9.79 6.43 -19.99
N SER A 184 -10.94 6.26 -19.32
CA SER A 184 -11.34 7.15 -18.24
C SER A 184 -10.34 7.08 -17.08
N GLY A 185 -10.16 5.92 -16.46
CA GLY A 185 -9.71 5.79 -15.07
C GLY A 185 -10.74 6.38 -14.10
N LEU A 186 -10.47 6.27 -12.80
CA LEU A 186 -11.27 6.93 -11.79
C LEU A 186 -10.86 8.40 -11.71
N ARG A 187 -11.83 9.30 -11.80
CA ARG A 187 -11.63 10.75 -11.89
C ARG A 187 -12.20 11.46 -10.68
N THR A 188 -11.59 12.57 -10.33
CA THR A 188 -12.21 13.63 -9.52
C THR A 188 -12.56 14.81 -10.41
N ILE A 189 -13.63 15.52 -10.06
CA ILE A 189 -13.95 16.83 -10.63
C ILE A 189 -13.73 17.92 -9.58
N ASP A 190 -13.12 19.02 -10.01
CA ASP A 190 -13.18 20.28 -9.29
C ASP A 190 -14.42 21.03 -9.78
N TYR A 191 -15.40 21.25 -8.90
CA TYR A 191 -16.66 21.88 -9.26
C TYR A 191 -16.53 23.38 -9.59
N ALA A 192 -15.51 24.06 -9.05
CA ALA A 192 -15.30 25.48 -9.30
C ALA A 192 -14.72 25.72 -10.70
N THR A 193 -13.81 24.85 -11.13
CA THR A 193 -13.09 25.00 -12.41
C THR A 193 -13.57 24.06 -13.52
N GLY A 194 -14.36 23.02 -13.17
CA GLY A 194 -14.77 21.95 -14.06
C GLY A 194 -13.62 21.00 -14.47
N HIS A 195 -12.40 21.22 -13.99
CA HIS A 195 -11.25 20.40 -14.35
C HIS A 195 -11.35 19.00 -13.76
N LYS A 196 -11.03 17.99 -14.59
CA LYS A 196 -11.12 16.57 -14.24
C LYS A 196 -9.73 15.96 -14.20
N ASN A 197 -9.34 15.40 -13.05
CA ASN A 197 -8.06 14.71 -12.87
C ASN A 197 -8.28 13.24 -12.54
N ARG A 198 -7.34 12.35 -12.90
CA ARG A 198 -7.37 11.00 -12.30
C ARG A 198 -7.17 11.11 -10.79
N VAL A 199 -7.80 10.24 -10.03
CA VAL A 199 -7.78 10.26 -8.56
C VAL A 199 -6.36 10.24 -8.01
N ASN A 200 -5.46 9.43 -8.58
CA ASN A 200 -4.07 9.34 -8.16
C ASN A 200 -3.28 10.64 -8.42
N VAL A 201 -3.61 11.36 -9.50
CA VAL A 201 -2.99 12.66 -9.83
C VAL A 201 -3.45 13.73 -8.85
N ALA A 202 -4.74 13.76 -8.51
CA ALA A 202 -5.28 14.70 -7.54
C ALA A 202 -4.72 14.47 -6.14
N ALA A 203 -4.66 13.20 -5.71
CA ALA A 203 -4.09 12.83 -4.42
C ALA A 203 -2.60 13.20 -4.33
N ARG A 204 -1.81 12.87 -5.36
CA ARG A 204 -0.39 13.27 -5.44
C ARG A 204 -0.23 14.79 -5.36
N ARG A 205 -1.06 15.54 -6.07
CA ARG A 205 -1.00 17.00 -6.09
C ARG A 205 -1.22 17.57 -4.69
N ALA A 206 -2.28 17.16 -4.01
CA ALA A 206 -2.58 17.66 -2.66
C ALA A 206 -1.45 17.39 -1.66
N LEU A 207 -0.81 16.22 -1.71
CA LEU A 207 0.35 15.90 -0.87
C LEU A 207 1.56 16.77 -1.17
N MET A 208 1.90 16.92 -2.46
CA MET A 208 3.05 17.73 -2.90
C MET A 208 2.85 19.21 -2.60
N THR A 209 1.63 19.72 -2.75
CA THR A 209 1.29 21.10 -2.38
C THR A 209 1.55 21.36 -0.90
N GLY A 210 1.10 20.46 0.00
CA GLY A 210 1.40 20.60 1.42
C GLY A 210 2.90 20.55 1.72
N MET A 211 3.65 19.67 1.05
CA MET A 211 5.11 19.62 1.21
C MET A 211 5.77 20.94 0.79
N SER A 212 5.44 21.44 -0.40
CA SER A 212 6.00 22.69 -0.90
C SER A 212 5.70 23.88 0.02
N GLN A 213 4.51 23.93 0.61
CA GLN A 213 4.16 24.96 1.60
C GLN A 213 5.03 24.87 2.87
N LEU A 214 5.25 23.67 3.39
CA LEU A 214 6.08 23.47 4.58
C LEU A 214 7.54 23.83 4.32
N THR A 215 8.08 23.39 3.19
CA THR A 215 9.47 23.67 2.84
C THR A 215 9.70 25.15 2.59
N ALA A 216 8.80 25.80 1.83
CA ALA A 216 8.84 27.25 1.62
C ALA A 216 8.89 28.01 2.94
N LYS A 217 7.98 27.71 3.87
CA LYS A 217 7.90 28.41 5.15
C LYS A 217 9.14 28.20 6.03
N VAL A 218 9.67 26.97 6.08
CA VAL A 218 10.93 26.69 6.82
C VAL A 218 12.10 27.45 6.22
N ASN A 219 12.21 27.49 4.90
CA ASN A 219 13.31 28.18 4.24
C ASN A 219 13.19 29.70 4.43
N GLU A 220 11.99 30.26 4.42
CA GLU A 220 11.75 31.67 4.76
C GLU A 220 12.14 31.99 6.21
N ASP A 221 11.69 31.17 7.18
CA ASP A 221 12.01 31.34 8.60
C ASP A 221 13.51 31.21 8.88
N ASN A 222 14.18 30.29 8.19
CA ASN A 222 15.63 30.11 8.28
C ASN A 222 16.37 31.29 7.66
N ALA A 223 15.91 31.82 6.53
CA ALA A 223 16.50 33.00 5.92
C ALA A 223 16.40 34.23 6.85
N GLU A 224 15.27 34.40 7.52
CA GLU A 224 15.07 35.47 8.52
C GLU A 224 16.00 35.32 9.72
N GLN A 225 16.08 34.12 10.31
CA GLN A 225 16.98 33.85 11.45
C GLN A 225 18.46 34.01 11.09
N LEU A 226 18.86 33.64 9.86
CA LEU A 226 20.22 33.76 9.37
C LEU A 226 20.55 35.17 8.85
N GLY A 227 19.55 36.06 8.79
CA GLY A 227 19.69 37.44 8.32
C GLY A 227 20.07 37.54 6.84
N THR A 228 19.51 36.67 5.99
CA THR A 228 19.73 36.71 4.54
C THR A 228 18.43 36.89 3.76
N ASP A 229 18.54 37.62 2.65
CA ASP A 229 17.47 37.78 1.67
C ASP A 229 17.74 37.03 0.35
N HIS A 230 18.81 36.24 0.29
CA HIS A 230 19.18 35.48 -0.90
C HIS A 230 18.82 34.00 -0.74
N PHE A 231 18.45 33.38 -1.86
CA PHE A 231 18.10 31.98 -1.94
C PHE A 231 18.75 31.33 -3.15
N GLU A 232 19.31 30.13 -2.98
CA GLU A 232 19.73 29.28 -4.08
C GLU A 232 18.60 28.34 -4.47
N ILE A 233 18.26 28.32 -5.75
CA ILE A 233 17.23 27.43 -6.28
C ILE A 233 17.86 26.13 -6.79
N GLU A 234 17.26 24.98 -6.49
CA GLU A 234 17.75 23.67 -6.93
C GLU A 234 17.81 23.54 -8.43
N TRP A 235 18.96 23.13 -8.97
CA TRP A 235 19.05 22.68 -10.35
C TRP A 235 18.71 21.20 -10.46
N HIS A 236 17.89 20.83 -11.45
CA HIS A 236 17.70 19.43 -11.81
C HIS A 236 17.51 19.20 -13.31
N GLY A 237 17.99 18.06 -13.79
CA GLY A 237 17.75 17.61 -15.17
C GLY A 237 16.27 17.36 -15.45
N GLY A 238 15.86 17.56 -16.71
CA GLY A 238 14.47 17.43 -17.15
C GLY A 238 13.51 18.48 -16.57
N ALA A 239 14.03 19.61 -16.09
CA ALA A 239 13.23 20.79 -15.77
C ALA A 239 12.44 21.27 -17.00
N ARG A 240 11.33 21.96 -16.77
CA ARG A 240 10.57 22.56 -17.87
C ARG A 240 11.43 23.67 -18.50
N PRO A 241 11.31 23.92 -19.82
CA PRO A 241 12.02 25.01 -20.47
C PRO A 241 11.81 26.38 -19.78
N ASP A 242 10.59 26.66 -19.31
CA ASP A 242 10.26 27.92 -18.63
C ASP A 242 10.83 28.01 -17.19
N HIS A 243 11.37 26.93 -16.63
CA HIS A 243 11.98 26.88 -15.29
C HIS A 243 13.50 26.99 -15.40
N TRP A 244 13.96 27.97 -16.15
CA TRP A 244 15.38 28.20 -16.46
C TRP A 244 16.22 28.66 -15.25
N TRP A 245 15.56 29.08 -14.16
CA TRP A 245 16.18 29.64 -12.96
C TRP A 245 16.81 28.60 -12.01
N GLY A 246 16.74 27.31 -12.32
CA GLY A 246 17.38 26.27 -11.50
C GLY A 246 18.90 26.48 -11.39
N GLY A 247 19.44 26.43 -10.17
CA GLY A 247 20.86 26.68 -9.87
C GLY A 247 21.25 28.14 -9.68
N MET A 248 20.30 29.07 -9.86
CA MET A 248 20.55 30.50 -9.62
C MET A 248 20.43 30.85 -8.14
N VAL A 249 21.22 31.84 -7.72
CA VAL A 249 21.01 32.56 -6.47
C VAL A 249 20.20 33.82 -6.79
N VAL A 250 19.07 34.00 -6.12
CA VAL A 250 18.13 35.11 -6.35
C VAL A 250 17.72 35.74 -5.03
N THR A 251 17.25 36.99 -5.05
CA THR A 251 16.67 37.62 -3.85
C THR A 251 15.26 37.11 -3.57
N ARG A 252 14.73 37.39 -2.38
CA ARG A 252 13.33 37.08 -2.02
C ARG A 252 12.35 37.72 -3.00
N GLU A 253 12.57 38.97 -3.39
CA GLU A 253 11.73 39.66 -4.38
C GLU A 253 11.76 38.96 -5.74
N GLU A 254 12.91 38.45 -6.15
CA GLU A 254 13.10 37.75 -7.42
C GLU A 254 12.43 36.36 -7.44
N LEU A 255 12.32 35.68 -6.29
CA LEU A 255 11.53 34.44 -6.20
C LEU A 255 10.08 34.68 -6.66
N TYR A 256 9.48 35.80 -6.28
CA TYR A 256 8.12 36.16 -6.69
C TYR A 256 8.09 36.72 -8.12
N SER A 257 8.91 37.73 -8.41
CA SER A 257 8.83 38.49 -9.67
C SER A 257 9.40 37.75 -10.89
N LYS A 258 10.50 36.99 -10.71
CA LYS A 258 11.17 36.27 -11.81
C LYS A 258 10.81 34.79 -11.84
N CYS A 259 10.74 34.14 -10.67
CA CYS A 259 10.48 32.70 -10.60
C CYS A 259 8.99 32.36 -10.47
N GLY A 260 8.13 33.36 -10.19
CA GLY A 260 6.70 33.17 -10.08
C GLY A 260 6.28 32.38 -8.84
N LEU A 261 7.02 32.49 -7.74
CA LEU A 261 6.62 31.90 -6.46
C LEU A 261 5.19 32.36 -6.09
N GLY A 262 4.32 31.41 -5.75
CA GLY A 262 2.90 31.65 -5.49
C GLY A 262 2.00 31.57 -6.73
N ALA A 263 2.55 31.60 -7.95
CA ALA A 263 1.79 31.37 -9.18
C ALA A 263 1.59 29.86 -9.44
N VAL A 264 0.46 29.50 -10.07
CA VAL A 264 0.10 28.10 -10.36
C VAL A 264 1.18 27.35 -11.16
N THR A 265 1.87 28.04 -12.08
CA THR A 265 2.90 27.48 -12.95
C THR A 265 4.33 27.85 -12.57
N GLY A 266 4.54 28.67 -11.55
CA GLY A 266 5.86 29.16 -11.16
C GLY A 266 6.62 28.23 -10.21
N LEU A 267 7.63 28.77 -9.53
CA LEU A 267 8.40 28.08 -8.50
C LEU A 267 7.47 27.47 -7.43
N CYS A 268 7.73 26.21 -7.06
CA CYS A 268 6.89 25.40 -6.18
C CYS A 268 5.42 25.23 -6.63
N GLY A 269 5.08 25.61 -7.87
CA GLY A 269 3.76 25.45 -8.47
C GLY A 269 3.44 24.03 -8.93
N VAL A 270 2.33 23.88 -9.66
CA VAL A 270 1.77 22.57 -10.05
C VAL A 270 2.77 21.74 -10.87
N ASN A 271 3.11 20.56 -10.35
CA ASN A 271 4.09 19.63 -10.91
C ASN A 271 5.49 20.26 -11.15
N CYS A 272 5.87 21.24 -10.34
CA CYS A 272 7.24 21.73 -10.21
C CYS A 272 7.95 20.93 -9.10
N TYR A 273 9.20 20.53 -9.32
CA TYR A 273 10.03 19.82 -8.34
C TYR A 273 11.17 20.66 -7.79
N HIS A 274 11.22 21.93 -8.19
CA HIS A 274 12.23 22.82 -7.67
C HIS A 274 11.87 23.27 -6.28
N ASP A 275 12.92 23.44 -5.50
CA ASP A 275 12.92 23.94 -4.15
C ASP A 275 14.02 24.99 -4.03
N TYR A 276 13.95 25.85 -3.03
CA TYR A 276 14.87 26.97 -2.86
C TYR A 276 15.33 27.07 -1.42
N TYR A 277 16.61 27.37 -1.19
CA TYR A 277 17.24 27.30 0.13
C TYR A 277 17.89 28.62 0.50
N PRO A 278 17.93 29.01 1.80
CA PRO A 278 18.63 30.19 2.24
C PRO A 278 20.09 30.18 1.78
N PHE A 279 20.54 31.29 1.23
CA PHE A 279 21.89 31.47 0.74
C PHE A 279 22.49 32.71 1.39
N ILE A 280 23.67 32.61 1.99
CA ILE A 280 24.35 33.72 2.64
C ILE A 280 25.54 34.12 1.74
N PRO A 281 25.50 35.28 1.06
CA PRO A 281 26.60 35.71 0.20
C PRO A 281 27.94 35.73 0.94
N GLY A 282 28.98 35.15 0.32
CA GLY A 282 30.32 35.05 0.89
C GLY A 282 30.52 33.95 1.94
N ILE A 283 29.47 33.23 2.33
CA ILE A 283 29.53 32.15 3.32
C ILE A 283 29.00 30.85 2.74
N SER A 284 27.83 30.90 2.09
CA SER A 284 27.26 29.76 1.39
C SER A 284 28.03 29.49 0.11
N GLU A 285 28.39 28.23 -0.09
CA GLU A 285 28.92 27.74 -1.36
C GLU A 285 27.76 27.36 -2.29
N ARG A 286 27.81 27.84 -3.54
CA ARG A 286 26.84 27.44 -4.55
C ARG A 286 27.00 25.96 -4.88
N SER A 287 25.89 25.31 -5.18
CA SER A 287 25.84 23.91 -5.58
C SER A 287 26.57 23.66 -6.91
N TYR A 288 26.54 24.66 -7.79
CA TYR A 288 27.18 24.62 -9.11
C TYR A 288 27.72 25.99 -9.49
N THR A 289 28.87 26.01 -10.18
CA THR A 289 29.39 27.21 -10.83
C THR A 289 28.57 27.58 -12.07
N ASP A 290 28.66 28.82 -12.54
CA ASP A 290 27.95 29.25 -13.73
C ASP A 290 28.40 28.50 -15.00
N GLU A 291 29.68 28.14 -15.09
CA GLU A 291 30.21 27.32 -16.19
C GLU A 291 29.64 25.90 -16.16
N GLU A 292 29.53 25.29 -14.98
CA GLU A 292 28.92 23.97 -14.82
C GLU A 292 27.43 24.00 -15.16
N LEU A 293 26.68 24.99 -14.69
CA LEU A 293 25.26 25.17 -15.02
C LEU A 293 25.06 25.36 -16.52
N ALA A 294 25.86 26.21 -17.16
CA ALA A 294 25.79 26.42 -18.61
C ALA A 294 26.07 25.13 -19.38
N LYS A 295 27.07 24.35 -18.96
CA LYS A 295 27.39 23.04 -19.56
C LYS A 295 26.26 22.03 -19.37
N MET A 296 25.70 21.95 -18.17
CA MET A 296 24.58 21.04 -17.87
C MET A 296 23.32 21.43 -18.65
N ASN A 297 22.95 22.71 -18.68
CA ASN A 297 21.81 23.22 -19.44
C ASN A 297 21.97 22.98 -20.94
N ARG A 298 23.17 23.19 -21.49
CA ARG A 298 23.46 22.88 -22.90
C ARG A 298 23.26 21.39 -23.18
N ARG A 299 23.74 20.51 -22.29
CA ARG A 299 23.57 19.06 -22.42
C ARG A 299 22.10 18.65 -22.40
N GLU A 300 21.30 19.19 -21.49
CA GLU A 300 19.86 18.90 -21.37
C GLU A 300 19.05 19.35 -22.60
N ASN A 301 19.45 20.49 -23.19
CA ASN A 301 18.77 21.08 -24.34
C ASN A 301 19.28 20.59 -25.70
N THR A 302 20.37 19.82 -25.75
CA THR A 302 20.87 19.23 -26.99
C THR A 302 19.91 18.10 -27.42
N PRO A 303 19.23 18.21 -28.58
CA PRO A 303 18.26 17.20 -28.99
C PRO A 303 18.93 15.91 -29.44
N VAL A 304 18.25 14.79 -29.24
CA VAL A 304 18.64 13.47 -29.76
C VAL A 304 17.54 12.97 -30.70
N GLU A 305 17.92 12.52 -31.89
CA GLU A 305 16.98 12.00 -32.88
C GLU A 305 16.55 10.56 -32.55
N TYR A 306 15.25 10.29 -32.64
CA TYR A 306 14.69 8.94 -32.58
C TYR A 306 13.46 8.78 -33.47
N GLY A 307 13.58 7.95 -34.50
CA GLY A 307 12.48 7.64 -35.42
C GLY A 307 12.00 8.87 -36.19
N GLY A 308 12.93 9.71 -36.69
CA GLY A 308 12.63 10.90 -37.48
C GLY A 308 12.10 12.09 -36.68
N LYS A 309 12.23 12.06 -35.35
CA LYS A 309 11.88 13.19 -34.48
C LYS A 309 12.98 13.43 -33.46
N GLU A 310 13.31 14.70 -33.24
CA GLU A 310 14.24 15.14 -32.21
C GLU A 310 13.56 15.30 -30.85
N TYR A 311 14.33 15.04 -29.79
CA TYR A 311 13.90 15.15 -28.41
C TYR A 311 14.98 15.79 -27.56
N THR A 312 14.68 16.92 -26.92
CA THR A 312 15.42 17.38 -25.74
C THR A 312 15.25 16.41 -24.57
N LYS A 313 16.07 16.52 -23.51
CA LYS A 313 15.92 15.65 -22.33
C LYS A 313 14.54 15.79 -21.69
N TYR A 314 14.01 17.01 -21.59
CA TYR A 314 12.66 17.27 -21.11
C TYR A 314 11.62 16.53 -21.96
N GLU A 315 11.63 16.71 -23.28
CA GLU A 315 10.65 16.07 -24.17
C GLU A 315 10.76 14.55 -24.17
N ALA A 316 11.98 14.02 -24.05
CA ALA A 316 12.22 12.59 -23.90
C ALA A 316 11.57 12.05 -22.62
N THR A 317 11.74 12.72 -21.47
CA THR A 317 11.06 12.31 -20.23
C THR A 317 9.54 12.42 -20.34
N GLN A 318 9.00 13.40 -21.07
CA GLN A 318 7.56 13.50 -21.34
C GLN A 318 7.05 12.33 -22.19
N ARG A 319 7.77 11.97 -23.27
CA ARG A 319 7.42 10.80 -24.08
C ARG A 319 7.53 9.51 -23.27
N GLN A 320 8.57 9.36 -22.46
CA GLN A 320 8.72 8.23 -21.54
C GLN A 320 7.52 8.09 -20.60
N ARG A 321 7.08 9.18 -19.96
CA ARG A 321 5.87 9.20 -19.09
C ARG A 321 4.58 8.87 -19.82
N ARG A 322 4.45 9.25 -21.11
CA ARG A 322 3.30 8.86 -21.95
C ARG A 322 3.29 7.34 -22.17
N LEU A 323 4.43 6.75 -22.53
CA LEU A 323 4.55 5.29 -22.68
C LEU A 323 4.25 4.55 -21.37
N GLU A 324 4.76 5.04 -20.23
CA GLU A 324 4.41 4.48 -18.90
C GLU A 324 2.91 4.51 -18.63
N THR A 325 2.24 5.61 -19.00
CA THR A 325 0.78 5.76 -18.85
C THR A 325 0.03 4.77 -19.73
N THR A 326 0.45 4.61 -20.99
CA THR A 326 -0.11 3.61 -21.90
C THR A 326 0.08 2.19 -21.37
N MET A 327 1.28 1.86 -20.88
CA MET A 327 1.57 0.53 -20.31
C MET A 327 0.69 0.23 -19.10
N ARG A 328 0.46 1.20 -18.21
CA ARG A 328 -0.45 1.05 -17.07
C ARG A 328 -1.89 0.80 -17.52
N ALA A 329 -2.41 1.59 -18.46
CA ALA A 329 -3.76 1.38 -19.01
C ALA A 329 -3.91 0.00 -19.69
N GLN A 330 -2.89 -0.46 -20.41
CA GLN A 330 -2.89 -1.79 -21.01
C GLN A 330 -2.87 -2.92 -19.97
N ARG A 331 -2.11 -2.76 -18.88
CA ARG A 331 -2.08 -3.73 -17.77
C ARG A 331 -3.44 -3.82 -17.07
N GLU A 332 -4.04 -2.67 -16.77
CA GLU A 332 -5.38 -2.56 -16.20
C GLU A 332 -6.44 -3.19 -17.13
N ARG A 333 -6.37 -2.92 -18.44
CA ARG A 333 -7.22 -3.57 -19.44
C ARG A 333 -7.14 -5.09 -19.40
N ILE A 334 -5.92 -5.65 -19.33
CA ILE A 334 -5.76 -7.11 -19.28
C ILE A 334 -6.36 -7.68 -17.99
N ALA A 335 -6.20 -6.99 -16.85
CA ALA A 335 -6.78 -7.42 -15.59
C ALA A 335 -8.32 -7.43 -15.63
N LEU A 336 -8.93 -6.36 -16.16
CA LEU A 336 -10.39 -6.24 -16.27
C LEU A 336 -10.99 -7.21 -17.29
N LEU A 337 -10.31 -7.46 -18.42
CA LEU A 337 -10.76 -8.49 -19.38
C LEU A 337 -10.78 -9.89 -18.73
N LYS A 338 -9.77 -10.21 -17.92
CA LYS A 338 -9.75 -11.48 -17.16
C LYS A 338 -10.86 -11.56 -16.12
N GLU A 339 -11.07 -10.48 -15.37
CA GLU A 339 -12.15 -10.40 -14.37
C GLU A 339 -13.52 -10.62 -15.01
N GLY A 340 -13.74 -10.02 -16.18
CA GLY A 340 -14.98 -10.15 -16.95
C GLY A 340 -15.15 -11.49 -17.67
N GLY A 341 -14.14 -12.37 -17.66
CA GLY A 341 -14.19 -13.65 -18.36
C GLY A 341 -14.16 -13.51 -19.88
N ALA A 342 -13.42 -12.52 -20.41
CA ALA A 342 -13.25 -12.36 -21.85
C ALA A 342 -12.55 -13.57 -22.49
N ASP A 343 -12.75 -13.73 -23.81
CA ASP A 343 -12.12 -14.79 -24.59
C ASP A 343 -10.58 -14.79 -24.48
N GLU A 344 -10.00 -15.98 -24.51
CA GLU A 344 -8.55 -16.15 -24.38
C GLU A 344 -7.78 -15.40 -25.47
N GLN A 345 -8.31 -15.40 -26.71
CA GLN A 345 -7.69 -14.68 -27.83
C GLN A 345 -7.65 -13.17 -27.61
N ASP A 346 -8.70 -12.58 -27.01
CA ASP A 346 -8.73 -11.15 -26.68
C ASP A 346 -7.70 -10.79 -25.61
N ILE A 347 -7.52 -11.67 -24.62
CA ILE A 347 -6.49 -11.52 -23.57
C ILE A 347 -5.08 -11.64 -24.17
N ILE A 348 -4.86 -12.59 -25.09
CA ILE A 348 -3.59 -12.75 -25.82
C ILE A 348 -3.26 -11.48 -26.62
N ASN A 349 -4.24 -10.96 -27.36
CA ASN A 349 -4.08 -9.73 -28.16
C ASN A 349 -3.74 -8.52 -27.28
N ALA A 350 -4.42 -8.36 -26.14
CA ALA A 350 -4.13 -7.29 -25.18
C ALA A 350 -2.71 -7.40 -24.59
N ARG A 351 -2.26 -8.63 -24.26
CA ARG A 351 -0.89 -8.89 -23.80
C ARG A 351 0.16 -8.58 -24.86
N ALA A 352 -0.10 -8.91 -26.13
CA ALA A 352 0.80 -8.60 -27.24
C ALA A 352 1.00 -7.08 -27.38
N ARG A 353 -0.08 -6.28 -27.30
CA ARG A 353 0.00 -4.81 -27.32
C ARG A 353 0.84 -4.27 -26.17
N TYR A 354 0.64 -4.76 -24.94
CA TYR A 354 1.46 -4.38 -23.80
C TYR A 354 2.96 -4.69 -24.00
N ARG A 355 3.28 -5.87 -24.55
CA ARG A 355 4.68 -6.24 -24.85
C ARG A 355 5.32 -5.31 -25.86
N LEU A 356 4.60 -4.94 -26.92
CA LEU A 356 5.07 -4.00 -27.93
C LEU A 356 5.40 -2.63 -27.31
N THR A 357 4.47 -2.06 -26.53
CA THR A 357 4.70 -0.77 -25.85
C THR A 357 5.83 -0.87 -24.82
N SER A 358 5.92 -1.96 -24.06
CA SER A 358 7.02 -2.19 -23.10
C SER A 358 8.39 -2.31 -23.77
N ALA A 359 8.44 -2.89 -24.97
CA ALA A 359 9.66 -2.98 -25.77
C ALA A 359 10.03 -1.63 -26.38
N GLU A 360 9.06 -0.87 -26.89
CA GLU A 360 9.25 0.51 -27.35
C GLU A 360 9.79 1.39 -26.23
N TYR A 361 9.20 1.31 -25.03
CA TYR A 361 9.67 2.01 -23.84
C TYR A 361 11.15 1.76 -23.53
N ALA A 362 11.57 0.49 -23.56
CA ALA A 362 12.96 0.12 -23.30
C ALA A 362 13.91 0.65 -24.39
N LYS A 363 13.52 0.49 -25.67
CA LYS A 363 14.30 0.98 -26.82
C LYS A 363 14.44 2.50 -26.80
N PHE A 364 13.32 3.21 -26.60
CA PHE A 364 13.28 4.66 -26.52
C PHE A 364 14.11 5.17 -25.35
N SER A 365 13.94 4.60 -24.15
CA SER A 365 14.70 5.04 -22.97
C SER A 365 16.20 4.85 -23.15
N LYS A 366 16.62 3.73 -23.77
CA LYS A 366 18.02 3.48 -24.11
C LYS A 366 18.55 4.48 -25.15
N ALA A 367 17.78 4.78 -26.19
CA ALA A 367 18.20 5.71 -27.24
C ALA A 367 18.35 7.15 -26.73
N MET A 368 17.51 7.56 -25.77
CA MET A 368 17.55 8.90 -25.16
C MET A 368 18.46 9.00 -23.93
N ASP A 369 19.19 7.92 -23.62
CA ASP A 369 20.04 7.80 -22.42
C ASP A 369 19.31 8.24 -21.13
N ILE A 370 18.05 7.83 -20.98
CA ILE A 370 17.24 8.08 -19.78
C ILE A 370 17.02 6.78 -19.00
N PRO A 371 17.17 6.82 -17.66
CA PRO A 371 16.86 5.66 -16.83
C PRO A 371 15.42 5.20 -17.02
N GLN A 372 15.24 3.88 -17.10
CA GLN A 372 13.90 3.29 -17.04
C GLN A 372 13.37 3.39 -15.61
N GLN A 373 12.10 3.76 -15.47
CA GLN A 373 11.37 3.93 -14.22
C GLN A 373 10.19 2.94 -14.16
N ARG A 374 10.50 1.66 -14.37
CA ARG A 374 9.49 0.58 -14.47
C ARG A 374 8.68 0.40 -13.19
N GLU A 375 9.23 0.78 -12.05
CA GLU A 375 8.54 0.85 -10.76
C GLU A 375 7.24 1.68 -10.86
N ARG A 376 7.23 2.76 -11.65
CA ARG A 376 6.03 3.58 -11.87
C ARG A 376 4.94 2.85 -12.64
N VAL A 377 5.30 1.85 -13.44
CA VAL A 377 4.35 1.01 -14.18
C VAL A 377 3.81 -0.12 -13.29
N TYR A 378 4.66 -0.71 -12.46
CA TYR A 378 4.33 -1.88 -11.64
C TYR A 378 3.74 -1.57 -10.26
N VAL A 379 3.59 -0.28 -9.94
CA VAL A 379 2.94 0.21 -8.72
C VAL A 379 1.47 -0.22 -8.58
N ASP A 380 0.87 -0.76 -9.65
CA ASP A 380 -0.47 -1.37 -9.66
C ASP A 380 -0.57 -2.69 -8.87
N GLY A 381 0.55 -3.32 -8.50
CA GLY A 381 0.56 -4.56 -7.73
C GLY A 381 0.06 -5.80 -8.51
N LEU A 382 -0.23 -5.67 -9.80
CA LEU A 382 -0.81 -6.75 -10.61
C LEU A 382 0.19 -7.84 -11.01
N GLY A 383 1.45 -7.71 -10.57
CA GLY A 383 2.51 -8.67 -10.85
C GLY A 383 2.79 -8.86 -12.34
N ASN A 384 3.12 -10.09 -12.73
CA ASN A 384 3.48 -10.43 -14.10
C ASN A 384 2.25 -10.73 -14.97
N ILE A 385 1.72 -9.71 -15.65
CA ILE A 385 0.56 -9.84 -16.53
C ILE A 385 0.93 -10.22 -17.98
N GLY A 386 2.14 -9.87 -18.42
CA GLY A 386 2.66 -10.16 -19.76
C GLY A 386 3.76 -11.20 -19.68
N ALA A 387 3.44 -12.48 -19.86
CA ALA A 387 4.35 -13.59 -19.58
C ALA A 387 5.80 -13.37 -20.07
N GLY A 388 6.75 -13.63 -19.16
CA GLY A 388 8.21 -13.49 -19.29
C GLY A 388 8.83 -13.20 -17.90
N LYS A 389 9.84 -13.97 -17.46
CA LYS A 389 10.48 -13.76 -16.13
C LYS A 389 11.11 -12.37 -16.07
N TYR A 390 10.55 -11.47 -15.27
CA TYR A 390 11.21 -10.23 -14.85
C TYR A 390 11.55 -10.36 -13.37
N THR A 391 12.84 -10.48 -13.07
CA THR A 391 13.41 -10.27 -11.73
C THR A 391 13.82 -8.81 -11.61
N PRO A 392 13.28 -8.04 -10.65
CA PRO A 392 13.72 -6.66 -10.41
C PRO A 392 15.23 -6.63 -10.15
N ALA A 393 15.98 -5.91 -10.98
CA ALA A 393 17.40 -5.69 -10.74
C ALA A 393 17.55 -4.60 -9.66
N GLN A 394 18.19 -4.98 -8.56
CA GLN A 394 18.70 -4.15 -7.47
C GLN A 394 17.65 -3.48 -6.55
N LYS A 395 17.71 -3.89 -5.28
CA LYS A 395 16.95 -3.39 -4.14
C LYS A 395 17.09 -1.86 -4.05
N ILE A 396 15.95 -1.17 -4.09
CA ILE A 396 15.81 0.20 -3.59
C ILE A 396 16.37 0.23 -2.15
N PRO A 397 17.17 1.23 -1.75
CA PRO A 397 17.60 1.37 -0.37
C PRO A 397 16.38 1.35 0.56
N LYS A 398 16.40 0.48 1.56
CA LYS A 398 15.36 0.35 2.58
C LYS A 398 15.18 1.70 3.29
N THR A 399 14.15 2.46 2.95
CA THR A 399 13.69 3.60 3.74
C THR A 399 12.23 3.45 4.17
N VAL A 400 12.04 2.75 5.31
CA VAL A 400 10.99 2.94 6.36
C VAL A 400 9.51 2.91 5.91
N ALA A 401 9.21 2.37 4.72
CA ALA A 401 7.86 1.93 4.36
C ALA A 401 7.75 0.40 4.46
N GLU A 402 8.21 -0.20 5.57
CA GLU A 402 7.78 -1.54 5.96
C GLU A 402 6.57 -1.39 6.89
N VAL A 403 5.39 -1.20 6.29
CA VAL A 403 4.13 -1.59 6.93
C VAL A 403 3.25 -2.28 5.89
N LYS A 404 3.27 -3.61 5.97
CA LYS A 404 2.22 -4.56 5.58
C LYS A 404 1.90 -4.69 4.10
N ALA A 405 2.57 -5.65 3.48
CA ALA A 405 2.01 -6.41 2.37
C ALA A 405 0.60 -6.91 2.71
N LYS A 406 -0.39 -6.61 1.86
CA LYS A 406 -1.65 -7.36 1.80
C LYS A 406 -1.38 -8.66 1.02
N GLU A 407 -1.46 -9.80 1.70
CA GLU A 407 -1.93 -11.10 1.17
C GLU A 407 -2.11 -12.10 2.34
N PRO A 408 -3.07 -13.05 2.33
CA PRO A 408 -4.30 -13.15 1.55
C PRO A 408 -5.57 -13.05 2.43
N GLU A 409 -6.62 -12.46 1.86
CA GLU A 409 -7.91 -12.14 2.49
C GLU A 409 -8.85 -13.36 2.64
N ILE A 410 -8.33 -14.59 2.67
CA ILE A 410 -9.18 -15.80 2.64
C ILE A 410 -9.36 -16.47 4.01
N LEU A 411 -8.50 -16.18 5.00
CA LEU A 411 -8.75 -16.60 6.38
C LEU A 411 -9.78 -15.71 7.11
N ALA A 412 -10.22 -14.60 6.51
CA ALA A 412 -11.11 -13.62 7.14
C ALA A 412 -12.61 -13.96 7.02
N GLN A 413 -12.97 -15.03 6.28
CA GLN A 413 -14.37 -15.39 6.02
C GLN A 413 -14.94 -16.48 6.94
N SER A 414 -14.17 -17.02 7.90
CA SER A 414 -14.81 -17.73 9.03
C SER A 414 -15.56 -16.67 9.84
N ARG A 415 -16.87 -16.83 10.00
CA ARG A 415 -17.69 -15.99 10.89
C ARG A 415 -17.10 -16.10 12.30
N LEU A 416 -16.21 -15.17 12.68
CA LEU A 416 -15.76 -14.82 14.02
C LEU A 416 -14.69 -13.71 13.94
N THR A 417 -14.86 -12.64 14.70
CA THR A 417 -14.16 -11.37 14.58
C THR A 417 -12.71 -11.43 15.11
N TYR A 418 -11.75 -10.97 14.30
CA TYR A 418 -10.37 -10.67 14.70
C TYR A 418 -10.04 -9.21 14.36
N ASP A 419 -9.57 -8.45 15.35
CA ASP A 419 -9.04 -7.08 15.17
C ASP A 419 -7.50 -7.11 15.17
N ALA A 420 -6.93 -6.88 13.99
CA ALA A 420 -5.49 -6.89 13.74
C ALA A 420 -4.71 -5.77 14.45
N LYS A 421 -5.38 -4.88 15.20
CA LYS A 421 -4.72 -3.85 16.02
C LYS A 421 -4.33 -4.33 17.42
N ARG A 422 -4.79 -5.51 17.86
CA ARG A 422 -4.67 -5.98 19.24
C ARG A 422 -4.06 -7.38 19.45
N GLY A 423 -4.00 -8.24 18.43
CA GLY A 423 -3.35 -9.56 18.54
C GLY A 423 -4.07 -10.55 19.45
N ILE A 424 -5.41 -10.52 19.48
CA ILE A 424 -6.23 -11.41 20.30
C ILE A 424 -6.40 -12.76 19.58
N ILE A 425 -5.96 -13.85 20.21
CA ILE A 425 -6.35 -15.23 19.85
C ILE A 425 -7.72 -15.49 20.46
N ASN A 426 -8.68 -16.10 19.75
CA ASN A 426 -9.99 -16.45 20.34
C ASN A 426 -10.43 -17.86 19.94
N GLU A 427 -10.65 -18.74 20.92
CA GLU A 427 -11.18 -20.10 20.76
C GLU A 427 -12.69 -20.15 21.02
N LYS A 428 -13.43 -20.97 20.26
CA LYS A 428 -14.84 -21.28 20.58
C LYS A 428 -15.00 -22.77 20.81
N SER A 429 -14.72 -23.21 22.03
CA SER A 429 -15.04 -24.57 22.48
C SER A 429 -16.10 -24.53 23.58
N ASN A 430 -17.13 -25.37 23.45
CA ASN A 430 -18.17 -25.54 24.48
C ASN A 430 -17.78 -26.60 25.53
N LYS A 431 -16.62 -27.25 25.42
CA LYS A 431 -16.15 -28.29 26.36
C LYS A 431 -15.76 -27.68 27.69
N PRO A 432 -16.08 -28.26 28.86
CA PRO A 432 -15.72 -27.69 30.15
C PRO A 432 -14.21 -27.44 30.27
N ILE A 433 -13.82 -26.42 31.04
CA ILE A 433 -12.42 -26.14 31.32
C ILE A 433 -11.82 -27.28 32.14
N ILE A 434 -10.65 -27.75 31.71
CA ILE A 434 -9.89 -28.79 32.40
C ILE A 434 -9.11 -28.11 33.53
N ALA A 435 -9.33 -28.53 34.76
CA ALA A 435 -8.56 -28.06 35.90
C ALA A 435 -7.09 -28.52 35.78
N ILE A 436 -6.14 -27.61 35.97
CA ILE A 436 -4.71 -27.91 35.90
C ILE A 436 -4.29 -28.56 37.23
N THR A 437 -3.87 -29.82 37.19
CA THR A 437 -3.41 -30.57 38.37
C THR A 437 -1.89 -30.52 38.52
N ASP A 438 -1.38 -30.78 39.73
CA ASP A 438 0.07 -30.94 39.94
C ASP A 438 0.66 -32.03 39.05
N SER A 439 -0.09 -33.12 38.83
CA SER A 439 0.30 -34.19 37.91
C SER A 439 0.43 -33.70 36.46
N ALA A 440 -0.53 -32.87 35.99
CA ALA A 440 -0.46 -32.29 34.65
C ALA A 440 0.76 -31.37 34.46
N ILE A 441 1.12 -30.59 35.50
CA ILE A 441 2.31 -29.72 35.48
C ILE A 441 3.60 -30.56 35.53
N GLN A 442 3.67 -31.60 36.37
CA GLN A 442 4.85 -32.45 36.48
C GLN A 442 5.11 -33.24 35.19
N ASN A 443 4.03 -33.71 34.56
CA ASN A 443 4.06 -34.59 33.40
C ASN A 443 3.78 -33.89 32.07
N VAL A 444 4.04 -32.57 31.96
CA VAL A 444 3.99 -31.87 30.67
C VAL A 444 4.83 -32.62 29.64
N GLN A 445 4.19 -32.97 28.52
CA GLN A 445 4.78 -33.78 27.46
C GLN A 445 6.06 -33.14 26.92
N TYR A 446 7.12 -33.95 26.81
CA TYR A 446 8.32 -33.53 26.09
C TYR A 446 8.07 -33.67 24.59
N VAL A 447 8.37 -32.61 23.84
CA VAL A 447 8.31 -32.63 22.37
C VAL A 447 9.60 -32.04 21.81
N GLY A 448 10.26 -32.76 20.91
CA GLY A 448 11.45 -32.28 20.21
C GLY A 448 11.05 -31.27 19.13
N ILE A 449 11.29 -29.98 19.38
CA ILE A 449 10.82 -28.91 18.49
C ILE A 449 11.81 -28.74 17.33
N TYR A 450 11.31 -28.81 16.10
CA TYR A 450 12.13 -28.63 14.91
C TYR A 450 12.92 -27.31 14.95
N GLY A 451 14.23 -27.39 14.72
CA GLY A 451 15.12 -26.23 14.72
C GLY A 451 15.57 -25.76 16.12
N TYR A 452 15.37 -26.57 17.16
CA TYR A 452 15.90 -26.40 18.52
C TYR A 452 16.70 -27.63 18.94
N THR A 453 17.72 -27.43 19.79
CA THR A 453 18.44 -28.54 20.40
C THR A 453 17.57 -29.27 21.44
N GLU A 454 17.99 -30.46 21.87
CA GLU A 454 17.31 -31.19 22.94
C GLU A 454 17.25 -30.36 24.24
N GLU A 455 18.35 -29.69 24.58
CA GLU A 455 18.43 -28.81 25.76
C GLU A 455 17.47 -27.63 25.67
N GLN A 456 17.38 -27.01 24.49
CA GLN A 456 16.44 -25.92 24.20
C GLN A 456 14.98 -26.39 24.27
N SER A 457 14.68 -27.58 23.73
CA SER A 457 13.34 -28.18 23.82
C SER A 457 12.97 -28.49 25.27
N LYS A 458 13.90 -28.99 26.08
CA LYS A 458 13.73 -29.17 27.54
C LYS A 458 13.58 -27.83 28.28
N ALA A 459 14.20 -26.76 27.81
CA ALA A 459 14.00 -25.43 28.37
C ALA A 459 12.58 -24.90 28.07
N ILE A 460 12.09 -25.07 26.84
CA ILE A 460 10.72 -24.71 26.46
C ILE A 460 9.70 -25.55 27.26
N GLN A 461 9.95 -26.85 27.44
CA GLN A 461 9.11 -27.71 28.29
C GLN A 461 9.04 -27.20 29.73
N ARG A 462 10.16 -26.72 30.30
CA ARG A 462 10.17 -26.09 31.64
C ARG A 462 9.32 -24.81 31.67
N GLN A 463 9.35 -24.02 30.60
CA GLN A 463 8.49 -22.84 30.47
C GLN A 463 7.01 -23.21 30.32
N HIS A 464 6.66 -24.32 29.67
CA HIS A 464 5.28 -24.83 29.66
C HIS A 464 4.79 -25.22 31.06
N LYS A 465 5.65 -25.85 31.88
CA LYS A 465 5.31 -26.15 33.29
C LYS A 465 5.04 -24.88 34.09
N GLU A 466 5.85 -23.84 33.88
CA GLU A 466 5.66 -22.55 34.53
C GLU A 466 4.40 -21.84 34.05
N LEU A 467 4.13 -21.87 32.75
CA LEU A 467 2.91 -21.32 32.16
C LEU A 467 1.65 -21.96 32.78
N LEU A 468 1.62 -23.29 32.91
CA LEU A 468 0.49 -23.99 33.54
C LEU A 468 0.33 -23.65 35.02
N LYS A 469 1.43 -23.47 35.77
CA LYS A 469 1.37 -22.97 37.17
C LYS A 469 0.76 -21.58 37.22
N ILE A 470 1.21 -20.66 36.37
CA ILE A 470 0.68 -19.29 36.30
C ILE A 470 -0.81 -19.31 35.95
N ALA A 471 -1.22 -20.11 34.96
CA ALA A 471 -2.63 -20.24 34.59
C ALA A 471 -3.49 -20.77 35.75
N ARG A 472 -3.03 -21.81 36.45
CA ARG A 472 -3.72 -22.40 37.60
C ARG A 472 -3.84 -21.41 38.76
N ASP A 473 -2.72 -20.83 39.17
CA ASP A 473 -2.60 -20.09 40.43
C ASP A 473 -3.04 -18.63 40.30
N LYS A 474 -2.89 -18.04 39.10
CA LYS A 474 -3.08 -16.60 38.87
C LYS A 474 -4.14 -16.27 37.83
N ASN A 475 -4.66 -17.24 37.06
CA ASN A 475 -5.65 -16.98 36.03
C ASN A 475 -6.83 -17.97 36.00
N ASN A 476 -7.19 -18.60 37.13
CA ASN A 476 -8.36 -19.49 37.21
C ASN A 476 -8.37 -20.65 36.20
N ASN A 477 -7.20 -21.17 35.81
CA ASN A 477 -7.01 -22.16 34.73
C ASN A 477 -7.37 -21.67 33.32
N PHE A 478 -7.59 -20.36 33.14
CA PHE A 478 -7.81 -19.73 31.84
C PHE A 478 -6.51 -19.57 31.05
N GLU A 479 -6.65 -19.03 29.85
CA GLU A 479 -5.58 -18.92 28.87
C GLU A 479 -4.52 -17.91 29.34
N VAL A 480 -3.25 -18.31 29.28
CA VAL A 480 -2.07 -17.51 29.61
C VAL A 480 -1.07 -17.74 28.51
N ALA A 481 -0.33 -16.70 28.14
CA ALA A 481 0.76 -16.82 27.19
C ALA A 481 2.08 -16.28 27.71
N LEU A 482 3.17 -16.88 27.21
CA LEU A 482 4.54 -16.44 27.41
C LEU A 482 5.21 -16.27 26.06
N VAL A 483 5.97 -15.17 25.93
CA VAL A 483 6.78 -14.91 24.76
C VAL A 483 8.24 -15.07 25.17
N LEU A 484 8.94 -16.00 24.53
CA LEU A 484 10.37 -16.22 24.72
C LEU A 484 11.17 -15.54 23.62
N ASN A 485 12.26 -14.90 24.01
CA ASN A 485 13.24 -14.36 23.07
C ASN A 485 14.11 -15.49 22.46
N ASN A 486 15.08 -15.14 21.62
CA ASN A 486 15.99 -16.10 20.97
C ASN A 486 16.85 -16.92 21.94
N ASN A 487 17.05 -16.40 23.15
CA ASN A 487 17.77 -17.09 24.22
C ASN A 487 16.85 -17.96 25.10
N LEU A 488 15.57 -18.07 24.72
CA LEU A 488 14.52 -18.77 25.47
C LEU A 488 14.20 -18.17 26.85
N GLU A 489 14.52 -16.89 27.04
CA GLU A 489 14.16 -16.15 28.25
C GLU A 489 12.72 -15.67 28.14
N ALA A 490 11.93 -15.94 29.18
CA ALA A 490 10.52 -15.59 29.22
C ALA A 490 10.33 -14.10 29.58
N GLY A 491 9.49 -13.41 28.79
CA GLY A 491 8.95 -12.12 29.16
C GLY A 491 7.83 -12.21 30.21
N ASN A 492 7.16 -11.09 30.47
CA ASN A 492 6.02 -11.05 31.40
C ASN A 492 4.86 -11.92 30.89
N PRO A 493 4.15 -12.65 31.79
CA PRO A 493 2.98 -13.42 31.42
C PRO A 493 1.85 -12.52 30.93
N LEU A 494 1.20 -12.94 29.85
CA LEU A 494 0.03 -12.31 29.27
C LEU A 494 -1.21 -13.09 29.70
N PHE A 495 -2.14 -12.41 30.36
CA PHE A 495 -3.34 -13.04 30.92
C PHE A 495 -4.53 -12.87 29.97
N GLY A 496 -5.14 -14.00 29.60
CA GLY A 496 -6.35 -14.08 28.79
C GLY A 496 -7.57 -14.53 29.57
N ARG A 497 -8.71 -14.68 28.88
CA ARG A 497 -9.92 -15.32 29.41
C ARG A 497 -9.95 -16.80 29.05
N ASP A 498 -11.11 -17.43 29.20
CA ASP A 498 -11.30 -18.87 28.96
C ASP A 498 -11.12 -19.29 27.49
N ASN A 499 -11.08 -18.31 26.59
CA ASN A 499 -11.12 -18.48 25.16
C ASN A 499 -10.30 -17.41 24.44
N ASP A 500 -9.59 -16.49 25.11
CA ASP A 500 -8.79 -15.50 24.40
C ASP A 500 -7.58 -14.94 25.14
N VAL A 501 -6.46 -14.73 24.44
CA VAL A 501 -5.27 -14.00 24.93
C VAL A 501 -4.87 -12.89 23.97
N GLU A 502 -4.66 -11.69 24.49
CA GLU A 502 -4.22 -10.51 23.73
C GLU A 502 -2.70 -10.36 23.71
N PHE A 503 -2.12 -10.51 22.53
CA PHE A 503 -0.70 -10.26 22.29
C PHE A 503 -0.51 -8.84 21.74
N GLY A 504 0.02 -7.95 22.58
CA GLY A 504 0.41 -6.60 22.14
C GLY A 504 1.51 -6.61 21.06
N LEU A 505 2.14 -5.45 20.83
CA LEU A 505 3.28 -5.36 19.90
C LEU A 505 4.45 -6.21 20.41
N LEU A 506 4.79 -7.27 19.66
CA LEU A 506 5.93 -8.13 19.96
C LEU A 506 7.23 -7.51 19.44
N ASN A 507 8.19 -7.33 20.35
CA ASN A 507 9.52 -6.81 20.06
C ASN A 507 10.53 -7.97 19.99
N GLY A 508 11.24 -8.10 18.87
CA GLY A 508 12.26 -9.14 18.64
C GLY A 508 12.08 -9.86 17.31
N THR A 509 12.94 -10.84 17.04
CA THR A 509 12.87 -11.73 15.86
C THR A 509 13.05 -13.17 16.33
N ASN A 510 12.51 -14.13 15.59
CA ASN A 510 12.59 -15.57 15.89
C ASN A 510 12.01 -16.01 17.25
N LEU A 511 10.99 -15.30 17.72
CA LEU A 511 10.34 -15.54 19.01
C LEU A 511 9.66 -16.91 19.07
N THR A 512 9.64 -17.50 20.27
CA THR A 512 8.86 -18.69 20.61
C THR A 512 7.69 -18.26 21.48
N VAL A 513 6.46 -18.47 21.02
CA VAL A 513 5.24 -18.13 21.78
C VAL A 513 4.62 -19.40 22.36
N LEU A 514 4.33 -19.37 23.65
CA LEU A 514 3.70 -20.46 24.39
C LEU A 514 2.34 -19.95 24.86
N HIS A 515 1.31 -20.76 24.74
CA HIS A 515 0.01 -20.52 25.35
C HIS A 515 -0.63 -21.84 25.78
N ASN A 516 -1.53 -21.82 26.77
CA ASN A 516 -2.29 -23.00 27.14
C ASN A 516 -3.69 -22.98 26.55
N HIS A 517 -4.25 -24.15 26.21
CA HIS A 517 -5.66 -24.27 25.82
C HIS A 517 -6.49 -24.85 26.98
N PRO A 518 -7.35 -24.06 27.64
CA PRO A 518 -8.07 -24.48 28.84
C PRO A 518 -9.01 -25.67 28.64
N ARG A 519 -9.51 -25.84 27.41
CA ARG A 519 -10.53 -26.84 27.03
C ARG A 519 -9.95 -28.01 26.23
N GLY A 520 -8.62 -28.09 26.11
CA GLY A 520 -7.90 -29.20 25.47
C GLY A 520 -8.03 -29.28 23.94
N SER A 521 -8.42 -28.19 23.27
CA SER A 521 -8.36 -28.04 21.81
C SER A 521 -6.91 -27.99 21.30
N GLY A 522 -6.70 -28.41 20.05
CA GLY A 522 -5.45 -28.14 19.32
C GLY A 522 -5.48 -26.76 18.66
N PHE A 523 -4.63 -26.54 17.66
CA PHE A 523 -4.59 -25.24 16.96
C PHE A 523 -5.92 -24.87 16.30
N SER A 524 -6.29 -23.60 16.43
CA SER A 524 -7.44 -22.97 15.79
C SER A 524 -7.06 -22.21 14.52
N ALA A 525 -8.06 -21.78 13.75
CA ALA A 525 -7.86 -20.89 12.61
C ALA A 525 -7.24 -19.54 13.03
N ASN A 526 -7.48 -19.08 14.26
CA ASN A 526 -6.92 -17.83 14.77
C ASN A 526 -5.44 -17.99 15.13
N ASP A 527 -5.03 -19.15 15.63
CA ASP A 527 -3.63 -19.44 15.93
C ASP A 527 -2.80 -19.49 14.65
N LEU A 528 -3.32 -20.16 13.61
CA LEU A 528 -2.68 -20.16 12.30
C LEU A 528 -2.60 -18.75 11.70
N LYS A 529 -3.63 -17.93 11.93
CA LYS A 529 -3.65 -16.54 11.46
C LYS A 529 -2.61 -15.69 12.17
N PHE A 530 -2.53 -15.77 13.50
CA PHE A 530 -1.50 -15.11 14.30
C PHE A 530 -0.11 -15.55 13.84
N PHE A 531 0.10 -16.86 13.75
CA PHE A 531 1.35 -17.45 13.29
C PHE A 531 1.77 -16.97 11.90
N CYS A 532 0.82 -16.86 10.96
CA CYS A 532 1.07 -16.34 9.61
C CYS A 532 1.36 -14.83 9.58
N GLN A 533 0.68 -14.05 10.42
CA GLN A 533 0.72 -12.58 10.35
C GLN A 533 1.86 -11.98 11.19
N CYS A 534 2.40 -12.72 12.14
CA CYS A 534 3.51 -12.27 13.00
C CYS A 534 4.85 -12.78 12.48
N ASP A 535 5.53 -11.98 11.66
CA ASP A 535 6.85 -12.30 11.10
C ASP A 535 7.92 -12.51 12.19
N GLN A 536 7.74 -11.89 13.36
CA GLN A 536 8.63 -12.02 14.51
C GLN A 536 8.59 -13.41 15.15
N VAL A 537 7.50 -14.17 14.97
CA VAL A 537 7.29 -15.49 15.62
C VAL A 537 7.82 -16.59 14.71
N LYS A 538 8.77 -17.38 15.21
CA LYS A 538 9.30 -18.58 14.54
C LYS A 538 8.51 -19.84 14.93
N THR A 539 8.15 -19.95 16.20
CA THR A 539 7.53 -21.15 16.78
C THR A 539 6.35 -20.75 17.65
N LEU A 540 5.22 -21.42 17.48
CA LEU A 540 4.05 -21.31 18.35
C LEU A 540 3.76 -22.68 18.96
N THR A 541 3.54 -22.71 20.27
CA THR A 541 3.28 -23.93 21.02
C THR A 541 2.01 -23.80 21.85
N ILE A 542 1.27 -24.89 21.95
CA ILE A 542 0.11 -25.04 22.83
C ILE A 542 0.49 -26.05 23.90
N VAL A 543 0.23 -25.74 25.17
CA VAL A 543 0.19 -26.74 26.24
C VAL A 543 -1.25 -26.87 26.76
N LYS A 544 -1.91 -27.98 26.48
CA LYS A 544 -3.27 -28.23 26.99
C LYS A 544 -3.23 -28.32 28.52
N ASN A 545 -4.31 -27.95 29.20
CA ASN A 545 -4.37 -28.00 30.68
C ASN A 545 -4.16 -29.40 31.30
N ASN A 546 -4.21 -30.46 30.49
CA ASN A 546 -3.88 -31.84 30.88
C ASN A 546 -2.39 -32.20 30.71
N GLY A 547 -1.55 -31.29 30.20
CA GLY A 547 -0.11 -31.47 30.01
C GLY A 547 0.32 -31.90 28.61
N GLN A 548 -0.60 -32.13 27.66
CA GLN A 548 -0.23 -32.44 26.27
C GLN A 548 0.28 -31.19 25.53
N VAL A 549 1.23 -31.36 24.61
CA VAL A 549 1.90 -30.24 23.93
C VAL A 549 1.87 -30.42 22.43
N GLU A 550 1.39 -29.40 21.71
CA GLU A 550 1.44 -29.31 20.25
C GLU A 550 2.34 -28.14 19.83
N TYR A 551 3.00 -28.23 18.68
CA TYR A 551 3.75 -27.09 18.13
C TYR A 551 3.65 -26.94 16.62
N ILE A 552 3.79 -25.70 16.17
CA ILE A 552 4.07 -25.34 14.78
C ILE A 552 5.31 -24.45 14.68
N THR A 553 6.17 -24.76 13.71
CA THR A 553 7.42 -24.02 13.46
C THR A 553 7.52 -23.64 11.98
N LYS A 554 7.95 -22.41 11.71
CA LYS A 554 8.26 -21.94 10.35
C LYS A 554 9.58 -22.55 9.91
N SER A 555 9.57 -23.34 8.83
CA SER A 555 10.80 -23.74 8.16
C SER A 555 11.43 -22.55 7.44
N GLU A 556 12.65 -22.73 6.92
CA GLU A 556 13.29 -21.72 6.05
C GLU A 556 12.52 -21.46 4.75
N SER A 557 11.71 -22.43 4.31
CA SER A 557 10.86 -22.35 3.12
C SER A 557 9.44 -21.89 3.43
N PHE A 558 9.16 -21.44 4.66
CA PHE A 558 7.82 -21.05 5.05
C PHE A 558 7.28 -19.88 4.23
N ASP A 559 6.12 -20.06 3.60
CA ASP A 559 5.39 -19.04 2.86
C ASP A 559 3.95 -18.89 3.40
N PRO A 560 3.63 -17.79 4.11
CA PRO A 560 2.30 -17.58 4.68
C PRO A 560 1.20 -17.48 3.62
N LYS A 561 1.55 -17.13 2.37
CA LYS A 561 0.60 -17.04 1.26
C LYS A 561 0.17 -18.43 0.80
N ILE A 562 1.10 -19.38 0.75
CA ILE A 562 0.81 -20.77 0.38
C ILE A 562 -0.12 -21.38 1.41
N LEU A 563 0.17 -21.24 2.71
CA LEU A 563 -0.69 -21.78 3.78
C LEU A 563 -2.10 -21.22 3.70
N SER A 564 -2.22 -19.92 3.47
CA SER A 564 -3.49 -19.22 3.35
C SER A 564 -4.31 -19.65 2.11
N ILE A 565 -3.65 -19.94 0.99
CA ILE A 565 -4.31 -20.48 -0.23
C ILE A 565 -4.77 -21.93 0.00
N GLU A 566 -3.99 -22.74 0.71
CA GLU A 566 -4.35 -24.11 1.04
C GLU A 566 -5.55 -24.14 2.00
N TYR A 567 -5.52 -23.32 3.05
CA TYR A 567 -6.65 -23.12 3.96
C TYR A 567 -7.92 -22.73 3.20
N ALA A 568 -7.84 -21.71 2.33
CA ALA A 568 -8.96 -21.23 1.51
C ALA A 568 -9.63 -22.34 0.69
N ARG A 569 -8.81 -23.16 0.02
CA ARG A 569 -9.27 -24.25 -0.83
C ARG A 569 -9.93 -25.35 -0.02
N MET A 570 -9.39 -25.67 1.16
CA MET A 570 -9.97 -26.68 2.05
C MET A 570 -11.24 -26.16 2.72
N HIS A 571 -11.30 -24.88 3.09
CA HIS A 571 -12.46 -24.24 3.70
C HIS A 571 -13.70 -24.35 2.81
N LYS A 572 -13.58 -23.96 1.53
CA LYS A 572 -14.66 -24.10 0.54
C LYS A 572 -15.15 -25.55 0.36
N LYS A 573 -14.30 -26.55 0.62
CA LYS A 573 -14.62 -27.96 0.40
C LYS A 573 -15.19 -28.66 1.64
N MET A 574 -14.66 -28.33 2.82
CA MET A 574 -14.88 -29.07 4.06
C MET A 574 -15.90 -28.41 4.98
N ILE A 575 -16.06 -27.08 4.91
CA ILE A 575 -17.00 -26.36 5.75
C ILE A 575 -18.33 -26.23 5.01
N LYS A 576 -19.37 -26.90 5.52
CA LYS A 576 -20.73 -26.87 4.94
C LYS A 576 -21.73 -26.24 5.89
N ARG A 577 -21.64 -26.59 7.18
CA ARG A 577 -22.54 -26.14 8.23
C ARG A 577 -21.88 -25.14 9.17
N GLY A 578 -20.55 -25.05 9.14
CA GLY A 578 -19.79 -24.09 9.97
C GLY A 578 -19.67 -24.53 11.42
N THR A 579 -19.68 -25.84 11.69
CA THR A 579 -19.55 -26.39 13.05
C THR A 579 -18.09 -26.45 13.49
N ILE A 580 -17.84 -26.44 14.80
CA ILE A 580 -16.48 -26.50 15.38
C ILE A 580 -15.73 -27.76 14.89
N ASP A 581 -16.37 -28.93 14.91
CA ASP A 581 -15.78 -30.17 14.41
C ASP A 581 -15.37 -30.13 12.91
N GLU A 582 -16.08 -29.35 12.08
CA GLU A 582 -15.70 -29.17 10.67
C GLU A 582 -14.40 -28.34 10.56
N TYR A 583 -14.24 -27.34 11.42
CA TYR A 583 -13.04 -26.52 11.49
C TYR A 583 -11.84 -27.29 12.06
N ASP A 584 -12.01 -28.05 13.13
CA ASP A 584 -10.93 -28.85 13.72
C ASP A 584 -10.38 -29.87 12.71
N LYS A 585 -11.28 -30.56 11.98
CA LYS A 585 -10.89 -31.49 10.90
C LYS A 585 -10.17 -30.80 9.76
N LEU A 586 -10.54 -29.57 9.43
CA LEU A 586 -9.88 -28.78 8.40
C LEU A 586 -8.46 -28.41 8.85
N ILE A 587 -8.29 -27.91 10.07
CA ILE A 587 -6.99 -27.47 10.58
C ILE A 587 -6.00 -28.64 10.65
N ASN A 588 -6.41 -29.77 11.22
CA ASN A 588 -5.55 -30.96 11.29
C ASN A 588 -5.15 -31.43 9.88
N LYS A 589 -6.10 -31.48 8.94
CA LYS A 589 -5.80 -31.86 7.55
C LYS A 589 -4.86 -30.87 6.86
N LEU A 590 -5.04 -29.57 7.12
CA LEU A 590 -4.18 -28.53 6.59
C LEU A 590 -2.76 -28.70 7.10
N LEU A 591 -2.56 -28.83 8.42
CA LEU A 591 -1.23 -28.98 9.02
C LEU A 591 -0.49 -30.23 8.54
N ILE A 592 -1.19 -31.35 8.34
CA ILE A 592 -0.60 -32.59 7.81
C ILE A 592 -0.20 -32.47 6.34
N THR A 593 -1.03 -31.81 5.52
CA THR A 593 -0.87 -31.84 4.05
C THR A 593 -0.26 -30.57 3.47
N SER A 594 0.00 -29.56 4.30
CA SER A 594 0.47 -28.26 3.84
C SER A 594 1.84 -28.34 3.20
N LYS A 595 2.00 -27.69 2.05
CA LYS A 595 3.29 -27.50 1.38
C LYS A 595 3.89 -26.12 1.64
N SER A 596 3.34 -25.39 2.60
CA SER A 596 3.71 -24.01 2.91
C SER A 596 4.96 -23.87 3.76
N GLY A 597 5.62 -24.96 4.15
CA GLY A 597 6.79 -24.93 5.05
C GLY A 597 6.44 -24.81 6.53
N VAL A 598 5.19 -25.05 6.93
CA VAL A 598 4.83 -25.27 8.34
C VAL A 598 5.25 -26.68 8.75
N ILE A 599 5.99 -26.78 9.84
CA ILE A 599 6.33 -28.06 10.48
C ILE A 599 5.48 -28.18 11.73
N TRP A 600 4.67 -29.23 11.80
CA TRP A 600 3.70 -29.47 12.87
C TRP A 600 3.92 -30.84 13.51
N ASN A 601 3.68 -30.92 14.82
CA ASN A 601 3.59 -32.18 15.56
C ASN A 601 2.49 -32.07 16.63
N GLU A 602 1.76 -33.18 16.82
CA GLU A 602 0.64 -33.32 17.77
C GLU A 602 1.06 -34.02 19.06
#